data_AF-A0A931LGB4-F1
#
_entry.id   AF-A0A931LGB4-F1
#
_cell.length_a   1.000
_cell.length_b   1.000
_cell.length_c   1.000
_cell.angle_alpha   90.00
_cell.angle_beta   90.00
_cell.angle_gamma   90.00
#
_symmetry.space_group_name_H-M   'P 1'
#
loop_
_entity.id
_entity.type
_entity.pdbx_description
1 polymer ?
#
loop_
_entity_poly.entity_id
_entity_poly.type
_entity_poly.pdbx_seq_one_letter_code
_entity_poly.pdbx_strand_id
1 'polypeptide(L)'
;MRAFLVIWSGQLVSEIGTAMTRFALLIWIYEQTGRATSVALLGFFAFVPLVVLSPFAGVWVDRHDRRRIMMLADAGAGLMTMPVGYVLGGVLADRWFEPAMMPGGALAPSLGWLVGVEPGSGMAAMFLFTAVAGSLTSPSGYAIPAVRDVEGGDGSTR
;
A
#
# COMPACT_ATOMS: atom_id res chain seq x y z
N MET A 1 -23.75 -5.32 -10.87
CA MET A 1 -22.64 -5.54 -11.84
C MET A 1 -21.61 -4.41 -11.91
N ARG A 2 -21.99 -3.13 -11.95
CA ARG A 2 -21.02 -2.01 -12.11
C ARG A 2 -19.94 -1.96 -11.02
N ALA A 3 -20.31 -2.07 -9.74
CA ALA A 3 -19.34 -2.09 -8.63
C ALA A 3 -18.37 -3.29 -8.71
N PHE A 4 -18.87 -4.48 -9.08
CA PHE A 4 -18.04 -5.66 -9.30
C PHE A 4 -17.03 -5.46 -10.43
N LEU A 5 -17.45 -4.89 -11.57
CA LEU A 5 -16.56 -4.62 -12.70
C LEU A 5 -15.46 -3.61 -12.37
N VAL A 6 -15.75 -2.59 -11.56
CA VAL A 6 -14.77 -1.60 -11.11
C VAL A 6 -13.74 -2.22 -10.16
N ILE A 7 -14.18 -3.05 -9.21
CA ILE A 7 -13.26 -3.76 -8.32
C ILE A 7 -12.42 -4.76 -9.12
N TRP A 8 -13.05 -5.48 -10.05
CA TRP A 8 -12.39 -6.50 -10.86
C TRP A 8 -11.35 -5.90 -11.80
N SER A 9 -11.62 -4.75 -12.42
CA SER A 9 -10.61 -4.08 -13.25
C SER A 9 -9.42 -3.60 -12.42
N GLY A 10 -9.64 -3.05 -11.23
CA GLY A 10 -8.57 -2.68 -10.29
C GLY A 10 -7.74 -3.88 -9.85
N GLN A 11 -8.40 -5.00 -9.53
CA GLN A 11 -7.74 -6.25 -9.18
C GLN A 11 -6.89 -6.78 -10.35
N LEU A 12 -7.45 -6.80 -11.57
CA LEU A 12 -6.76 -7.29 -12.75
C LEU A 12 -5.50 -6.47 -13.04
N VAL A 13 -5.61 -5.14 -12.99
CA VAL A 13 -4.46 -4.24 -13.18
C VAL A 13 -3.40 -4.49 -12.11
N SER A 14 -3.80 -4.69 -10.85
CA SER A 14 -2.89 -4.95 -9.73
C SER A 14 -2.16 -6.29 -9.88
N GLU A 15 -2.85 -7.33 -10.33
CA GLU A 15 -2.25 -8.65 -10.59
C GLU A 15 -1.25 -8.59 -11.75
N ILE A 16 -1.58 -7.88 -12.83
CA ILE A 16 -0.65 -7.67 -13.95
C ILE A 16 0.59 -6.90 -13.49
N GLY A 17 0.42 -5.80 -12.76
CA GLY A 17 1.53 -5.02 -12.22
C GLY A 17 2.44 -5.87 -11.34
N THR A 18 1.85 -6.66 -10.45
CA THR A 18 2.59 -7.59 -9.58
C THR A 18 3.36 -8.63 -10.38
N ALA A 19 2.75 -9.21 -11.42
CA ALA A 19 3.42 -10.16 -12.30
C ALA A 19 4.59 -9.52 -13.06
N MET A 20 4.41 -8.29 -13.55
CA MET A 20 5.47 -7.53 -14.22
C MET A 20 6.64 -7.23 -13.28
N THR A 21 6.37 -6.80 -12.05
CA THR A 21 7.43 -6.56 -11.05
C THR A 21 8.20 -7.85 -10.73
N ARG A 22 7.50 -8.98 -10.56
CA ARG A 22 8.17 -10.28 -10.34
C ARG A 22 9.03 -10.66 -11.54
N PHE A 23 8.54 -10.48 -12.76
CA PHE A 23 9.31 -10.76 -13.97
C PHE A 23 10.54 -9.87 -14.10
N ALA A 24 10.40 -8.56 -13.84
CA ALA A 24 11.51 -7.62 -13.85
C ALA A 24 12.59 -7.97 -12.82
N LEU A 25 12.19 -8.36 -11.60
CA LEU A 25 13.12 -8.80 -10.56
C LEU A 25 13.90 -10.06 -10.97
N LEU A 26 13.25 -11.02 -11.64
CA LEU A 26 13.91 -12.23 -12.14
C LEU A 26 14.98 -11.89 -13.17
N ILE A 27 14.67 -11.01 -14.13
CA ILE A 27 15.64 -10.55 -15.14
C ILE A 27 16.78 -9.79 -14.46
N TRP A 28 16.48 -8.85 -13.57
CA TRP A 28 17.48 -8.04 -12.88
C TRP A 28 18.49 -8.89 -12.08
N ILE A 29 18.00 -9.91 -11.35
CA ILE A 29 18.88 -10.84 -10.63
C ILE A 29 19.72 -11.67 -11.59
N TYR A 30 19.13 -12.13 -12.70
CA TYR A 30 19.86 -12.88 -13.71
C TYR A 30 20.97 -12.03 -14.35
N GLU A 31 20.70 -10.77 -14.69
CA GLU A 31 21.67 -9.84 -15.25
C GLU A 31 22.82 -9.55 -14.28
N GLN A 32 22.52 -9.37 -12.99
CA GLN A 32 23.54 -9.06 -11.98
C GLN A 32 24.43 -10.26 -11.62
N THR A 33 23.86 -11.47 -11.56
CA THR A 33 24.62 -12.66 -11.11
C THR A 33 25.10 -13.56 -12.25
N GLY A 34 24.50 -13.49 -13.44
CA GLY A 34 24.79 -14.36 -14.57
C GLY A 34 24.51 -15.85 -14.31
N ARG A 35 23.85 -16.19 -13.20
CA ARG A 35 23.65 -17.57 -12.73
C ARG A 35 22.17 -17.90 -12.58
N ALA A 36 21.74 -18.98 -13.23
CA ALA A 36 20.37 -19.49 -13.10
C ALA A 36 20.03 -19.98 -11.68
N THR A 37 21.04 -20.38 -10.89
CA THR A 37 20.84 -20.83 -9.50
C THR A 37 20.30 -19.72 -8.60
N SER A 38 20.75 -18.47 -8.77
CA SER A 38 20.25 -17.32 -8.01
C SER A 38 18.76 -17.08 -8.24
N VAL A 39 18.33 -17.19 -9.50
CA VAL A 39 16.93 -17.04 -9.91
C VAL A 39 16.07 -18.19 -9.34
N ALA A 40 16.59 -19.42 -9.40
CA ALA A 40 15.92 -20.59 -8.84
C ALA A 40 15.77 -20.50 -7.32
N LEU A 41 16.80 -20.02 -6.61
CA LEU A 41 16.75 -19.81 -5.16
C LEU A 41 15.73 -18.73 -4.78
N LEU A 42 15.64 -17.64 -5.54
CA LEU A 42 14.62 -16.61 -5.31
C LEU A 42 13.20 -17.21 -5.39
N GLY A 43 12.93 -17.98 -6.46
CA GLY A 43 11.65 -18.66 -6.61
C GLY A 43 11.39 -19.66 -5.48
N PHE A 44 12.40 -20.45 -5.10
CA PHE A 44 12.32 -21.40 -4.00
C PHE A 44 11.96 -20.72 -2.68
N PHE A 45 12.68 -19.67 -2.29
CA PHE A 45 12.42 -18.94 -1.05
C PHE A 45 11.13 -18.10 -1.09
N ALA A 46 10.61 -17.77 -2.27
CA ALA A 46 9.30 -17.13 -2.39
C ALA A 46 8.14 -18.14 -2.22
N PHE A 47 8.26 -19.33 -2.80
CA PHE A 47 7.17 -20.32 -2.81
C PHE A 47 7.17 -21.26 -1.60
N VAL A 48 8.33 -21.69 -1.13
CA VAL A 48 8.42 -22.71 -0.06
C VAL A 48 7.79 -22.25 1.25
N PRO A 49 8.10 -21.05 1.79
CA PRO A 49 7.44 -20.58 2.99
C PRO A 49 5.93 -20.47 2.82
N LEU A 50 5.46 -20.00 1.66
CA LEU A 50 4.03 -19.87 1.36
C LEU A 50 3.32 -21.23 1.39
N VAL A 51 3.87 -22.24 0.71
CA VAL A 51 3.30 -23.60 0.68
C VAL A 51 3.35 -24.26 2.06
N VAL A 52 4.50 -24.19 2.74
CA VAL A 52 4.69 -24.82 4.06
C VAL A 52 3.78 -24.18 5.09
N LEU A 53 3.66 -22.85 5.11
CA LEU A 53 2.83 -22.14 6.09
C LEU A 53 1.33 -22.24 5.77
N SER A 54 0.94 -22.42 4.52
CA SER A 54 -0.48 -22.46 4.11
C SER A 54 -1.38 -23.42 4.92
N PRO A 55 -1.04 -24.71 5.16
CA PRO A 55 -1.90 -25.60 5.96
C PRO A 55 -1.96 -25.18 7.42
N PHE A 56 -0.87 -24.68 8.00
CA PHE A 56 -0.85 -24.22 9.39
C PHE A 56 -1.66 -22.95 9.58
N ALA A 57 -1.48 -21.99 8.67
CA ALA A 57 -2.24 -20.76 8.64
C ALA A 57 -3.74 -21.05 8.48
N GLY A 58 -4.12 -21.93 7.55
CA GLY A 58 -5.53 -22.30 7.34
C GLY A 58 -6.18 -22.92 8.59
N VAL A 59 -5.53 -23.91 9.20
CA VAL A 59 -6.04 -24.56 10.42
C VAL A 59 -6.13 -23.58 11.60
N TRP A 60 -5.19 -22.63 11.70
CA TRP A 60 -5.20 -21.62 12.75
C TRP A 60 -6.29 -20.57 12.51
N VAL A 61 -6.49 -20.16 11.25
CA VAL A 61 -7.50 -19.17 10.84
C VAL A 61 -8.92 -19.70 11.02
N ASP A 62 -9.14 -20.98 10.74
CA ASP A 62 -10.45 -21.60 10.88
C ASP A 62 -10.89 -21.77 12.35
N ARG A 63 -9.95 -21.69 13.31
CA ARG A 63 -10.22 -21.89 14.75
C ARG A 63 -10.45 -20.61 15.55
N HIS A 64 -10.15 -19.45 15.00
CA HIS A 64 -10.32 -18.17 15.70
C HIS A 64 -11.34 -17.28 14.98
N ASP A 65 -11.82 -16.26 15.68
CA ASP A 65 -12.71 -15.26 15.09
C ASP A 65 -12.06 -14.59 13.88
N ARG A 66 -12.63 -14.83 12.69
CA ARG A 66 -12.14 -14.30 11.40
C ARG A 66 -11.91 -12.79 11.45
N ARG A 67 -12.78 -12.06 12.16
CA ARG A 67 -12.67 -10.61 12.35
C ARG A 67 -11.38 -10.21 13.09
N ARG A 68 -11.00 -10.93 14.16
CA ARG A 68 -9.78 -10.63 14.93
C ARG A 68 -8.53 -10.94 14.13
N ILE A 69 -8.55 -12.04 13.38
CA ILE A 69 -7.45 -12.42 12.49
C ILE A 69 -7.25 -11.38 11.40
N MET A 70 -8.33 -10.94 10.74
CA MET A 70 -8.24 -9.89 9.71
C MET A 70 -7.64 -8.61 10.29
N MET A 71 -8.14 -8.13 11.43
CA MET A 71 -7.58 -6.94 12.09
C MET A 71 -6.09 -7.09 12.42
N LEU A 72 -5.67 -8.27 12.89
CA LEU A 72 -4.28 -8.53 13.28
C LEU A 72 -3.35 -8.67 12.06
N ALA A 73 -3.84 -9.29 10.97
CA ALA A 73 -3.14 -9.39 9.71
C ALA A 73 -2.96 -8.01 9.04
N ASP A 74 -4.02 -7.20 9.01
CA ASP A 74 -3.97 -5.83 8.47
C ASP A 74 -3.04 -4.94 9.30
N ALA A 75 -3.10 -5.04 10.64
CA ALA A 75 -2.18 -4.33 11.52
C ALA A 75 -0.72 -4.76 11.30
N GLY A 76 -0.48 -6.07 11.14
CA GLY A 76 0.84 -6.61 10.83
C GLY A 76 1.38 -6.12 9.48
N ALA A 77 0.54 -6.15 8.43
CA ALA A 77 0.89 -5.64 7.11
C ALA A 77 1.21 -4.13 7.15
N GLY A 78 0.43 -3.35 7.90
CA GLY A 78 0.69 -1.92 8.12
C GLY A 78 2.02 -1.67 8.81
N LEU A 79 2.33 -2.44 9.87
CA LEU A 79 3.58 -2.31 10.61
C LEU A 79 4.81 -2.67 9.74
N MET A 80 4.70 -3.69 8.89
CA MET A 80 5.79 -4.07 7.98
C MET A 80 5.99 -3.06 6.85
N THR A 81 4.92 -2.40 6.40
CA THR A 81 4.98 -1.42 5.31
C THR A 81 5.44 -0.04 5.80
N MET A 82 5.21 0.28 7.08
CA MET A 82 5.56 1.59 7.68
C MET A 82 7.01 2.03 7.42
N PRO A 83 8.05 1.22 7.73
CA PRO A 83 9.44 1.64 7.53
C PRO A 83 9.76 1.93 6.06
N VAL A 84 9.27 1.08 5.16
CA VAL A 84 9.44 1.25 3.72
C VAL A 84 8.75 2.53 3.25
N GLY A 85 7.55 2.79 3.75
CA GLY A 85 6.81 4.02 3.48
C GLY A 85 7.55 5.28 3.93
N TYR A 86 8.15 5.28 5.13
CA TYR A 86 8.94 6.42 5.62
C TYR A 86 10.18 6.69 4.76
N VAL A 87 10.93 5.63 4.41
CA VAL A 87 12.13 5.77 3.57
C VAL A 87 11.76 6.28 2.19
N LEU A 88 10.77 5.69 1.53
CA LEU A 88 10.33 6.12 0.21
C LEU A 88 9.71 7.52 0.23
N GLY A 89 8.94 7.84 1.27
CA GLY A 89 8.32 9.15 1.46
C GLY A 89 9.36 10.26 1.59
N GLY A 90 10.40 10.05 2.43
CA GLY A 90 11.51 11.01 2.55
C GLY A 90 12.26 11.20 1.23
N VAL A 91 12.62 10.10 0.54
CA VAL A 91 13.30 10.19 -0.77
C VAL A 91 12.45 10.93 -1.80
N LEU A 92 11.13 10.71 -1.81
CA LEU A 92 10.22 11.40 -2.72
C LEU A 92 10.07 12.89 -2.39
N ALA A 93 10.04 13.23 -1.09
CA ALA A 93 10.00 14.60 -0.61
C ALA A 93 11.23 15.37 -1.09
N ASP A 94 12.41 14.83 -0.81
CA ASP A 94 13.69 15.51 -1.04
C ASP A 94 14.06 15.56 -2.52
N ARG A 95 13.73 14.52 -3.31
CA ARG A 95 14.14 14.42 -4.72
C ARG A 95 13.16 15.03 -5.71
N TRP A 96 11.88 15.07 -5.37
CA TRP A 96 10.83 15.45 -6.32
C TRP A 96 10.03 16.68 -5.85
N PHE A 97 9.56 16.65 -4.61
CA PHE A 97 8.71 17.72 -4.09
C PHE A 97 9.49 18.97 -3.67
N GLU A 98 10.64 18.81 -3.03
CA GLU A 98 11.48 19.94 -2.60
C GLU A 98 11.98 20.77 -3.78
N PRO A 99 12.58 20.18 -4.85
CA PRO A 99 12.96 20.95 -6.04
C PRO A 99 11.76 21.59 -6.76
N ALA A 100 10.58 20.95 -6.70
CA ALA A 100 9.36 21.50 -7.29
C ALA A 100 8.78 22.69 -6.50
N MET A 101 9.12 22.82 -5.22
CA MET A 101 8.69 23.88 -4.32
C MET A 101 9.73 24.98 -4.11
N MET A 102 11.01 24.77 -4.48
CA MET A 102 12.03 25.81 -4.43
C MET A 102 11.69 27.01 -5.35
N PRO A 103 12.30 28.20 -5.14
CA PRO A 103 12.05 29.37 -5.98
C PRO A 103 12.30 29.07 -7.47
N GLY A 104 11.24 29.12 -8.29
CA GLY A 104 11.28 28.78 -9.72
C GLY A 104 10.83 27.36 -10.07
N GLY A 105 10.47 26.54 -9.08
CA GLY A 105 9.90 25.21 -9.28
C GLY A 105 8.45 25.24 -9.80
N ALA A 106 7.97 24.11 -10.32
CA ALA A 106 6.66 24.02 -10.96
C ALA A 106 5.47 24.20 -9.99
N LEU A 107 5.65 23.85 -8.71
CA LEU A 107 4.60 23.94 -7.68
C LEU A 107 4.71 25.22 -6.84
N ALA A 108 5.84 25.91 -6.89
CA ALA A 108 6.06 27.17 -6.17
C ALA A 108 4.98 28.25 -6.43
N PRO A 109 4.49 28.48 -7.67
CA PRO A 109 3.46 29.50 -7.92
C PRO A 109 2.09 29.17 -7.33
N SER A 110 1.73 27.88 -7.26
CA SER A 110 0.40 27.42 -6.88
C SER A 110 0.30 27.04 -5.41
N LEU A 111 1.37 26.51 -4.83
CA LEU A 111 1.40 26.01 -3.45
C LEU A 111 2.36 26.79 -2.55
N GLY A 112 3.23 27.64 -3.09
CA GLY A 112 4.19 28.41 -2.30
C GLY A 112 3.55 29.36 -1.29
N TRP A 113 2.33 29.84 -1.55
CA TRP A 113 1.57 30.67 -0.60
C TRP A 113 1.04 29.87 0.61
N LEU A 114 0.89 28.55 0.47
CA LEU A 114 0.33 27.68 1.50
C LEU A 114 1.41 26.86 2.23
N VAL A 115 2.38 26.35 1.48
CA VAL A 115 3.40 25.39 1.94
C VAL A 115 4.78 26.05 2.10
N GLY A 116 4.95 27.29 1.62
CA GLY A 116 6.23 27.99 1.59
C GLY A 116 7.13 27.51 0.44
N VAL A 117 8.30 28.13 0.29
CA VAL A 117 9.31 27.79 -0.75
C VAL A 117 10.72 27.65 -0.15
N GLU A 118 10.78 27.27 1.13
CA GLU A 118 12.03 27.12 1.89
C GLU A 118 12.54 25.67 1.85
N PRO A 119 13.83 25.43 2.17
CA PRO A 119 14.36 24.07 2.36
C PRO A 119 13.51 23.30 3.38
N GLY A 120 13.06 22.10 3.01
CA GLY A 120 12.10 21.28 3.77
C GLY A 120 10.63 21.48 3.39
N SER A 121 10.28 22.42 2.50
CA SER A 121 8.91 22.63 2.02
C SER A 121 8.34 21.41 1.26
N GLY A 122 9.22 20.58 0.68
CA GLY A 122 8.83 19.33 0.01
C GLY A 122 8.07 18.35 0.92
N MET A 123 8.45 18.23 2.20
CA MET A 123 7.73 17.39 3.16
C MET A 123 6.33 17.93 3.46
N ALA A 124 6.19 19.25 3.61
CA ALA A 124 4.90 19.87 3.87
C ALA A 124 3.92 19.72 2.69
N ALA A 125 4.42 19.81 1.44
CA ALA A 125 3.61 19.56 0.25
C ALA A 125 3.11 18.10 0.22
N MET A 126 3.97 17.14 0.54
CA MET A 126 3.59 15.72 0.60
C MET A 126 2.53 15.44 1.67
N PHE A 127 2.63 16.02 2.86
CA PHE A 127 1.60 15.87 3.89
C PHE A 127 0.27 16.46 3.45
N LEU A 128 0.27 17.61 2.75
CA LEU A 128 -0.94 18.20 2.19
C LEU A 128 -1.62 17.25 1.19
N PHE A 129 -0.87 16.72 0.22
CA PHE A 129 -1.41 15.78 -0.76
C PHE A 129 -1.92 14.49 -0.10
N THR A 130 -1.16 13.95 0.87
CA THR A 130 -1.53 12.73 1.59
C THR A 130 -2.77 12.95 2.45
N ALA A 131 -2.92 14.11 3.08
CA ALA A 131 -4.09 14.47 3.87
C ALA A 131 -5.34 14.60 2.99
N VAL A 132 -5.23 15.20 1.80
CA VAL A 132 -6.33 15.29 0.84
C VAL A 132 -6.73 13.91 0.33
N ALA A 133 -5.77 13.07 -0.07
CA ALA A 133 -6.02 11.70 -0.50
C ALA A 133 -6.62 10.83 0.62
N GLY A 134 -6.12 10.96 1.85
CA GLY A 134 -6.64 10.27 3.03
C GLY A 134 -8.07 10.68 3.36
N SER A 135 -8.35 11.98 3.29
CA SER A 135 -9.71 12.51 3.50
C SER A 135 -10.72 12.04 2.45
N LEU A 136 -10.25 11.77 1.22
CA LEU A 136 -11.05 11.13 0.17
C LEU A 136 -11.28 9.62 0.42
N THR A 137 -10.41 8.98 1.18
CA THR A 137 -10.48 7.54 1.49
C THR A 137 -11.39 7.25 2.70
N SER A 138 -11.57 8.20 3.62
CA SER A 138 -12.53 8.07 4.73
C SER A 138 -14.00 7.88 4.32
N PRO A 139 -14.58 8.65 3.38
CA PRO A 139 -15.99 8.50 3.01
C PRO A 139 -16.28 7.22 2.22
N SER A 140 -15.31 6.63 1.53
CA SER A 140 -15.53 5.37 0.80
C SER A 140 -15.76 4.17 1.72
N GLY A 141 -15.25 4.21 2.96
CA GLY A 141 -15.57 3.23 4.00
C GLY A 141 -17.04 3.29 4.46
N TYR A 142 -17.61 4.50 4.57
CA TYR A 142 -19.01 4.70 4.96
C TYR A 142 -20.02 4.36 3.85
N ALA A 143 -19.58 4.30 2.59
CA ALA A 143 -20.41 3.85 1.48
C ALA A 143 -20.65 2.33 1.47
N ILE A 144 -19.91 1.57 2.28
CA ILE A 144 -20.05 0.11 2.40
C ILE A 144 -21.18 -0.20 3.39
N PRO A 145 -22.31 -0.79 2.95
CA PRO A 145 -23.44 -1.10 3.83
C PRO A 145 -23.03 -1.98 5.02
N ALA A 146 -22.06 -2.88 4.80
CA ALA A 146 -21.53 -3.78 5.82
C ALA A 146 -20.80 -3.08 6.99
N VAL A 147 -20.30 -1.85 6.81
CA VAL A 147 -19.68 -1.07 7.90
C VAL A 147 -20.76 -0.30 8.69
N ARG A 148 -21.75 0.24 7.97
CA ARG A 148 -22.89 0.97 8.58
C ARG A 148 -23.74 0.08 9.49
N ASP A 149 -23.96 -1.16 9.09
CA ASP A 149 -24.81 -2.09 9.85
C ASP A 149 -24.13 -2.60 11.14
N VAL A 150 -22.81 -2.44 11.28
CA VAL A 150 -22.07 -2.74 12.52
C VAL A 150 -22.26 -1.63 13.57
N GLU A 151 -22.42 -0.38 13.14
CA GLU A 151 -22.68 0.76 14.05
C GLU A 151 -24.17 0.84 14.47
N GLY A 152 -25.09 0.34 13.65
CA GLY A 152 -26.54 0.34 13.96
C GLY A 152 -27.02 -0.82 14.84
N GLY A 153 -26.14 -1.75 15.23
CA GLY A 153 -26.50 -3.04 15.81
C GLY A 153 -26.62 -3.11 17.33
N ASP A 154 -26.37 -2.04 18.09
CA ASP A 154 -26.44 -2.07 19.56
C ASP A 154 -27.50 -1.09 20.09
N GLY A 155 -28.71 -1.61 20.34
CA GLY A 155 -29.82 -0.82 20.85
C GLY A 155 -31.19 -1.50 20.92
N SER A 156 -31.31 -2.80 20.57
CA SER A 156 -32.60 -3.51 20.62
C SER A 156 -32.48 -4.94 21.16
N THR A 157 -31.86 -5.12 22.32
CA THR A 157 -32.15 -6.26 23.20
C THR A 157 -32.08 -5.83 24.66
N ARG A 158 -33.14 -5.17 25.12
CA ARG A 158 -33.68 -5.29 26.48
C ARG A 158 -35.19 -5.36 26.38
#